data_AF-A0A0C6F4D7-F1
#
_entry.id   AF-A0A0C6F4D7-F1
#
_cell.length_a   1.000
_cell.length_b   1.000
_cell.length_c   1.000
_cell.angle_alpha   90.00
_cell.angle_beta   90.00
_cell.angle_gamma   90.00
#
_symmetry.space_group_name_H-M   'P 1'
#
loop_
_entity.id
_entity.type
_entity.pdbx_description
1 polymer ?
#
loop_
_entity_poly.entity_id
_entity_poly.type
_entity_poly.pdbx_seq_one_letter_code
_entity_poly.pdbx_strand_id
1 'polypeptide(L)'
;MAAPARRGDAGAPARRGDAGRDAAATRARGYRQRLAPVLAAITAEAGATPEGIAACLTRRGIPKPRGGRVWTPPDVRRLLSRLADEAAS
;
A
#
# COMPACT_ATOMS: atom_id res chain seq x y z
N MET A 1 -6.04 52.19 -19.27
CA MET A 1 -4.75 51.55 -18.93
C MET A 1 -4.99 50.51 -17.85
N ALA A 2 -4.26 49.40 -17.97
CA ALA A 2 -4.59 48.09 -17.42
C ALA A 2 -4.23 47.91 -15.93
N ALA A 3 -5.05 47.10 -15.27
CA ALA A 3 -4.60 46.06 -14.35
C ALA A 3 -5.02 44.70 -14.97
N PRO A 4 -4.57 43.52 -14.49
CA PRO A 4 -3.68 43.23 -13.37
C PRO A 4 -2.62 42.15 -13.71
N ALA A 5 -1.66 41.91 -12.82
CA ALA A 5 -0.99 40.60 -12.79
C ALA A 5 -0.57 40.24 -11.37
N ARG A 6 -1.41 39.41 -10.73
CA ARG A 6 -0.97 38.57 -9.62
C ARG A 6 0.04 37.57 -10.17
N ARG A 7 1.28 37.60 -9.68
CA ARG A 7 2.26 36.53 -9.92
C ARG A 7 2.93 36.20 -8.61
N GLY A 8 2.41 35.17 -7.98
CA GLY A 8 2.92 34.64 -6.71
C GLY A 8 2.40 33.23 -6.46
N ASP A 9 2.37 32.41 -7.51
CA ASP A 9 2.24 30.95 -7.35
C ASP A 9 3.38 30.32 -8.14
N ALA A 10 4.60 30.53 -7.64
CA ALA A 10 5.74 29.74 -8.05
C ALA A 10 5.61 28.42 -7.31
N GLY A 11 5.01 27.44 -8.00
CA GLY A 11 4.95 26.05 -7.54
C GLY A 11 6.32 25.63 -7.05
N ALA A 12 6.40 25.36 -5.74
CA ALA A 12 7.61 24.86 -5.13
C ALA A 12 8.02 23.59 -5.89
N PRO A 13 9.26 23.47 -6.39
CA PRO A 13 9.70 22.27 -7.05
C PRO A 13 9.60 21.12 -6.04
N ALA A 14 8.87 20.07 -6.42
CA ALA A 14 8.78 18.83 -5.67
C ALA A 14 10.19 18.44 -5.24
N ARG A 15 10.44 18.43 -3.93
CA ARG A 15 11.79 18.16 -3.44
C ARG A 15 12.16 16.75 -3.87
N ARG A 16 13.44 16.50 -4.16
CA ARG A 16 13.95 15.19 -4.60
C ARG A 16 13.48 14.00 -3.76
N GLY A 17 13.05 14.23 -2.51
CA GLY A 17 12.43 13.22 -1.64
C GLY A 17 10.95 12.93 -1.90
N ASP A 18 10.17 13.85 -2.45
CA ASP A 18 8.73 13.70 -2.71
C ASP A 18 8.47 12.79 -3.91
N ALA A 19 9.18 12.99 -5.02
CA ALA A 19 9.09 12.09 -6.18
C ALA A 19 9.49 10.64 -5.84
N GLY A 20 10.45 10.46 -4.93
CA GLY A 20 10.84 9.15 -4.42
C GLY A 20 9.77 8.53 -3.50
N ARG A 21 9.12 9.35 -2.67
CA ARG A 21 8.00 8.93 -1.81
C ARG A 21 6.77 8.53 -2.64
N ASP A 22 6.43 9.32 -3.66
CA ASP A 22 5.32 9.05 -4.55
C ASP A 22 5.56 7.76 -5.35
N ALA A 23 6.76 7.61 -5.93
CA ALA A 23 7.13 6.40 -6.66
C ALA A 23 7.14 5.14 -5.76
N ALA A 24 7.47 5.28 -4.47
CA ALA A 24 7.38 4.18 -3.50
C ALA A 24 5.93 3.88 -3.10
N ALA A 25 5.09 4.90 -2.94
CA ALA A 25 3.67 4.77 -2.66
C ALA A 25 2.93 4.09 -3.82
N THR A 26 3.18 4.50 -5.07
CA THR A 26 2.61 3.87 -6.27
C THR A 26 3.02 2.40 -6.39
N ARG A 27 4.31 2.08 -6.15
CA ARG A 27 4.77 0.67 -6.14
C ARG A 27 4.10 -0.15 -5.05
N ALA A 28 3.94 0.43 -3.85
CA ALA A 28 3.27 -0.25 -2.74
C ALA A 28 1.79 -0.49 -3.03
N ARG A 29 1.10 0.47 -3.67
CA ARG A 29 -0.30 0.32 -4.11
C ARG A 29 -0.42 -0.76 -5.19
N GLY A 30 0.44 -0.75 -6.21
CA GLY A 30 0.46 -1.77 -7.25
C GLY A 30 0.72 -3.18 -6.70
N TYR A 31 1.60 -3.30 -5.71
CA TYR A 31 1.81 -4.56 -4.99
C TYR A 31 0.54 -5.01 -4.23
N ARG A 32 -0.13 -4.09 -3.52
CA ARG A 32 -1.36 -4.39 -2.78
C ARG A 32 -2.49 -4.84 -3.69
N GLN A 33 -2.68 -4.18 -4.83
CA GLN A 33 -3.69 -4.57 -5.82
C GLN A 33 -3.44 -5.96 -6.39
N ARG A 34 -2.17 -6.32 -6.65
CA ARG A 34 -1.80 -7.69 -7.07
C ARG A 34 -2.00 -8.72 -5.97
N LEU A 35 -1.85 -8.32 -4.70
CA LEU A 35 -2.00 -9.19 -3.55
C LEU A 35 -3.47 -9.38 -3.14
N ALA A 36 -4.36 -8.43 -3.44
CA ALA A 36 -5.78 -8.49 -3.11
C ALA A 36 -6.50 -9.79 -3.52
N PRO A 37 -6.41 -10.29 -4.78
CA PRO A 37 -7.05 -11.56 -5.14
C PRO A 37 -6.44 -12.76 -4.41
N VAL A 38 -5.14 -12.71 -4.10
CA VAL A 38 -4.46 -13.76 -3.32
C VAL A 38 -4.97 -13.77 -1.88
N LEU A 39 -5.15 -12.59 -1.28
CA LEU A 39 -5.76 -12.48 0.05
C LEU A 39 -7.20 -12.98 0.05
N ALA A 40 -8.01 -12.64 -0.95
CA ALA A 40 -9.38 -13.13 -1.05
C ALA A 40 -9.43 -14.68 -1.10
N ALA A 41 -8.57 -15.30 -1.90
CA ALA A 41 -8.45 -16.76 -1.95
C ALA A 41 -8.00 -17.35 -0.60
N ILE A 42 -7.03 -16.72 0.07
CA ILE A 42 -6.56 -17.16 1.39
C ILE A 42 -7.66 -17.01 2.44
N THR A 43 -8.44 -15.93 2.43
CA THR A 43 -9.54 -15.75 3.38
C THR A 43 -10.66 -16.76 3.17
N ALA A 44 -10.90 -17.18 1.93
CA ALA A 44 -11.87 -18.23 1.63
C ALA A 44 -11.40 -19.62 2.12
N GLU A 45 -10.09 -19.89 2.07
CA GLU A 45 -9.51 -21.18 2.47
C GLU A 45 -9.25 -21.29 3.98
N ALA A 46 -8.64 -20.27 4.58
CA ALA A 46 -8.16 -20.28 5.96
C ALA A 46 -9.03 -19.47 6.94
N GLY A 47 -10.09 -18.84 6.45
CA GLY A 47 -10.89 -17.88 7.19
C GLY A 47 -10.25 -16.48 7.27
N ALA A 48 -11.04 -15.49 7.62
CA ALA A 48 -10.62 -14.08 7.71
C ALA A 48 -9.87 -13.73 9.00
N THR A 49 -9.14 -14.68 9.60
CA THR A 49 -8.36 -14.44 10.82
C THR A 49 -6.95 -13.97 10.48
N PRO A 50 -6.39 -12.97 11.20
CA PRO A 50 -5.02 -12.51 10.97
C PRO A 50 -3.97 -13.63 11.04
N GLU A 51 -4.15 -14.57 11.96
CA GLU A 51 -3.28 -15.73 12.19
C GLU A 51 -3.32 -16.70 11.00
N GLY A 52 -4.52 -17.08 10.55
CA GLY A 52 -4.71 -17.99 9.41
C GLY A 52 -4.15 -17.40 8.13
N ILE A 53 -4.42 -16.12 7.88
CA ILE A 53 -3.89 -15.39 6.73
C ILE A 53 -2.36 -15.33 6.79
N ALA A 54 -1.78 -14.99 7.95
CA ALA A 54 -0.33 -14.91 8.12
C ALA A 54 0.36 -16.26 7.87
N ALA A 55 -0.21 -17.34 8.42
CA ALA A 55 0.30 -18.70 8.21
C ALA A 55 0.25 -19.09 6.73
N CYS A 56 -0.85 -18.77 6.03
CA CYS A 56 -1.02 -19.11 4.62
C CYS A 56 -0.09 -18.28 3.72
N LEU A 57 0.05 -16.98 3.97
CA LEU A 57 1.00 -16.10 3.25
C LEU A 57 2.45 -16.56 3.43
N THR A 58 2.82 -16.96 4.65
CA THR A 58 4.15 -17.49 4.97
C THR A 58 4.40 -18.82 4.28
N ARG A 59 3.44 -19.75 4.35
CA ARG A 59 3.53 -21.08 3.70
C ARG A 59 3.65 -20.97 2.19
N ARG A 60 2.95 -20.02 1.57
CA ARG A 60 3.02 -19.72 0.14
C ARG A 60 4.27 -18.92 -0.25
N GLY A 61 5.10 -18.50 0.73
CA GLY A 61 6.36 -17.80 0.50
C GLY A 61 6.21 -16.38 -0.07
N ILE A 62 5.06 -15.74 0.15
CA ILE A 62 4.75 -14.44 -0.44
C ILE A 62 5.65 -13.36 0.19
N PRO A 63 6.44 -12.61 -0.59
CA PRO A 63 7.37 -11.62 -0.05
C PRO A 63 6.65 -10.35 0.40
N LYS A 64 7.02 -9.80 1.55
CA LYS A 64 6.48 -8.53 2.07
C LYS A 64 6.99 -7.32 1.27
N PRO A 65 6.26 -6.18 1.28
CA PRO A 65 6.64 -4.97 0.54
C PRO A 65 8.03 -4.40 0.89
N ARG A 66 8.47 -4.59 2.14
CA ARG A 66 9.77 -4.11 2.64
C ARG A 66 10.83 -5.22 2.71
N GLY A 67 10.58 -6.37 2.08
CA GLY A 67 11.43 -7.55 2.18
C GLY A 67 11.03 -8.50 3.31
N GLY A 68 11.47 -9.74 3.20
CA GLY A 68 11.12 -10.85 4.10
C GLY A 68 9.90 -11.66 3.61
N ARG A 69 9.88 -12.96 3.94
CA ARG A 69 8.81 -13.90 3.52
C ARG A 69 7.95 -14.43 4.66
N VAL A 70 8.29 -14.05 5.89
CA VAL A 70 7.53 -14.44 7.10
C VAL A 70 6.51 -13.36 7.38
N TRP A 71 5.24 -13.74 7.35
CA TRP A 71 4.11 -12.89 7.73
C TRP A 71 3.74 -13.15 9.18
N THR A 72 3.53 -12.07 9.93
CA THR A 72 3.05 -12.13 11.31
C THR A 72 1.61 -11.59 11.38
N PRO A 73 0.80 -11.99 12.38
CA PRO A 73 -0.56 -11.46 12.53
C PRO A 73 -0.63 -9.91 12.59
N PRO A 74 0.31 -9.20 13.25
CA PRO A 74 0.38 -7.74 13.20
C PRO A 74 0.65 -7.17 11.80
N ASP A 75 1.48 -7.83 10.99
CA ASP A 75 1.71 -7.43 9.60
C ASP A 75 0.43 -7.52 8.77
N VAL A 76 -0.34 -8.60 8.97
CA VAL A 76 -1.63 -8.81 8.30
C VAL A 76 -2.65 -7.78 8.73
N ARG A 77 -2.79 -7.50 10.04
CA ARG A 77 -3.69 -6.45 10.54
C ARG A 77 -3.42 -5.09 9.87
N ARG A 78 -2.14 -4.69 9.81
CA ARG A 78 -1.74 -3.42 9.16
C ARG A 78 -2.05 -3.43 7.66
N LEU A 79 -1.89 -4.57 6.99
CA LEU A 79 -2.22 -4.69 5.58
C LEU A 79 -3.72 -4.55 5.34
N LEU A 80 -4.55 -5.24 6.12
CA LEU A 80 -6.00 -5.18 6.01
C LEU A 80 -6.53 -3.77 6.29
N SER A 81 -6.03 -3.10 7.34
CA SER A 81 -6.39 -1.70 7.62
C SER A 81 -6.05 -0.76 6.47
N ARG A 82 -4.89 -0.93 5.82
CA ARG A 82 -4.50 -0.12 4.66
C ARG A 82 -5.35 -0.40 3.42
N LEU A 83 -5.75 -1.65 3.20
CA LEU A 83 -6.65 -2.00 2.10
C LEU A 83 -8.05 -1.42 2.31
N ALA A 84 -8.54 -1.40 3.54
CA ALA A 84 -9.81 -0.77 3.87
C ALA A 84 -9.77 0.76 3.67
N ASP A 85 -8.68 1.41 4.10
CA ASP A 85 -8.43 2.84 3.89
C ASP A 85 -8.34 3.19 2.39
N GLU A 86 -7.60 2.40 1.60
CA GLU A 86 -7.51 2.56 0.14
C GLU A 86 -8.84 2.31 -0.59
N ALA A 87 -9.75 1.50 -0.03
CA ALA A 87 -11.07 1.25 -0.60
C ALA A 87 -12.10 2.33 -0.25
N ALA A 88 -11.89 3.06 0.84
CA ALA A 88 -12.74 4.16 1.29
C ALA A 88 -12.36 5.52 0.68
N SER A 89 -11.23 5.59 -0.02
CA SER A 89 -10.65 6.81 -0.60
C SER A 89 -10.79 6.88 -2.12
#